data_AF-A0A5D4S747-F1
#
_entry.id   AF-A0A5D4S747-F1
#
_cell.length_a   1.000
_cell.length_b   1.000
_cell.length_c   1.000
_cell.angle_alpha   90.00
_cell.angle_beta   90.00
_cell.angle_gamma   90.00
#
_symmetry.space_group_name_H-M   'P 1'
#
loop_
_entity.id
_entity.type
_entity.pdbx_description
1 polymer ?
#
loop_
_entity_poly.entity_id
_entity_poly.type
_entity_poly.pdbx_seq_one_letter_code
_entity_poly.pdbx_strand_id
1 'polypeptide(L)' 'NFKCKIEELLFKWLNRRSQRKSFTWDKFRLFLDKYPLPSPRIKVNIYDLRKEISYIL' A
#
# COMPACT_ATOMS: atom_id res chain seq x y z
N ASN A 1 -0.78 -9.13 -8.52
CA ASN A 1 -0.62 -10.10 -7.40
C ASN A 1 -0.36 -9.40 -6.05
N PHE A 2 0.55 -8.42 -5.92
CA PHE A 2 0.77 -7.67 -4.66
C PHE A 2 -0.35 -6.65 -4.33
N LYS A 3 -0.77 -5.83 -5.30
CA LYS A 3 -1.82 -4.82 -5.12
C LYS A 3 -3.13 -5.39 -4.54
N CYS A 4 -3.61 -6.51 -5.09
CA CYS A 4 -4.81 -7.19 -4.60
C CYS A 4 -4.72 -7.59 -3.12
N LYS A 5 -3.57 -8.10 -2.67
CA LYS A 5 -3.36 -8.46 -1.26
C LYS A 5 -3.40 -7.24 -0.34
N ILE A 6 -2.87 -6.11 -0.79
CA ILE A 6 -2.94 -4.84 -0.04
C ILE A 6 -4.38 -4.35 0.06
N GLU A 7 -5.15 -4.42 -1.05
CA GLU A 7 -6.57 -4.06 -1.07
C GLU A 7 -7.40 -4.93 -0.11
N GLU A 8 -7.17 -6.24 -0.08
CA GLU A 8 -7.82 -7.16 0.87
C GLU A 8 -7.45 -6.85 2.33
N LEU A 9 -6.17 -6.57 2.59
CA LEU A 9 -5.70 -6.23 3.94
C LEU A 9 -6.35 -4.93 4.42
N LEU A 10 -6.40 -3.92 3.55
CA LEU A 10 -7.02 -2.64 3.82
C LEU A 10 -8.52 -2.80 4.09
N PHE A 11 -9.22 -3.55 3.22
CA PHE A 11 -10.65 -3.86 3.38
C PHE A 11 -10.95 -4.54 4.73
N LYS A 12 -10.12 -5.54 5.10
CA LYS A 12 -10.22 -6.23 6.39
C LYS A 12 -10.06 -5.27 7.58
N TRP A 13 -9.02 -4.44 7.57
CA TRP A 13 -8.70 -3.57 8.70
C TRP A 13 -9.65 -2.38 8.83
N LEU A 14 -10.15 -1.82 7.73
CA LEU A 14 -11.17 -0.75 7.77
C LEU A 14 -12.48 -1.26 8.40
N ASN A 15 -12.96 -2.42 7.97
CA ASN A 15 -14.16 -3.04 8.55
C ASN A 15 -13.96 -3.50 10.01
N ARG A 16 -12.75 -3.89 10.39
CA ARG A 16 -12.42 -4.26 11.78
C ARG A 16 -12.31 -3.03 12.69
N ARG A 17 -11.61 -1.97 12.26
CA ARG A 17 -11.38 -0.74 13.03
C ARG A 17 -12.70 -0.04 13.39
N SER A 18 -13.65 -0.05 12.47
CA SER A 18 -14.96 0.54 12.66
C SER A 18 -15.83 -0.20 13.70
N GLN A 19 -15.45 -1.40 14.16
CA GLN A 19 -16.32 -2.34 14.90
C GLN A 19 -17.64 -2.68 14.17
N ARG A 20 -17.81 -2.21 12.93
CA ARG A 20 -18.99 -2.38 12.07
C ARG A 20 -18.50 -2.77 10.69
N LYS A 21 -19.14 -3.76 10.05
CA LYS A 21 -18.89 -4.16 8.66
C LYS A 21 -19.55 -3.16 7.69
N SER A 22 -19.19 -1.88 7.78
CA SER A 22 -19.82 -0.79 7.04
C SER A 22 -19.37 -0.70 5.58
N PHE A 23 -18.19 -1.22 5.27
CA PHE A 23 -17.64 -1.28 3.91
C PHE A 23 -18.03 -2.59 3.23
N THR A 24 -18.87 -2.49 2.19
CA THR A 24 -19.04 -3.54 1.18
C THR A 24 -17.92 -3.41 0.13
N TRP A 25 -17.68 -4.49 -0.64
CA TRP A 25 -16.68 -4.46 -1.71
C TRP A 25 -16.96 -3.39 -2.77
N ASP A 26 -18.23 -3.16 -3.12
CA ASP A 26 -18.60 -2.13 -4.11
C ASP A 26 -18.28 -0.72 -3.61
N LYS A 27 -18.65 -0.41 -2.36
CA LYS A 27 -18.29 0.88 -1.73
C LYS A 27 -16.77 1.03 -1.60
N PHE A 28 -16.07 -0.06 -1.33
CA PHE A 28 -14.60 -0.07 -1.25
C PHE A 28 -13.95 0.24 -2.59
N ARG A 29 -14.48 -0.31 -3.69
CA ARG A 29 -13.99 0.01 -5.05
C ARG A 29 -14.23 1.47 -5.40
N LEU A 30 -15.42 2.02 -5.12
CA LEU A 30 -15.71 3.44 -5.33
C LEU A 30 -14.79 4.34 -4.48
N PHE A 31 -14.49 3.92 -3.25
CA PHE A 31 -13.54 4.62 -2.39
C PHE A 31 -12.13 4.63 -2.98
N LEU A 32 -11.65 3.49 -3.50
CA LEU A 32 -10.35 3.40 -4.15
C LEU A 32 -10.28 4.16 -5.49
N ASP A 33 -11.40 4.29 -6.19
CA ASP A 33 -11.47 5.10 -7.42
C ASP A 33 -11.31 6.60 -7.10
N LYS A 34 -11.99 7.06 -6.04
CA LYS A 34 -11.85 8.43 -5.53
C LYS A 34 -10.49 8.70 -4.87
N TYR A 35 -9.94 7.71 -4.16
CA TYR A 35 -8.68 7.78 -3.43
C TYR A 35 -7.76 6.62 -3.81
N PRO A 36 -7.12 6.69 -5.00
CA PRO A 36 -6.30 5.60 -5.50
C PRO A 36 -5.08 5.38 -4.62
N LEU A 37 -4.76 4.10 -4.38
CA LEU A 37 -3.54 3.73 -3.67
C LEU A 37 -2.32 4.20 -4.47
N PRO A 38 -1.30 4.78 -3.80
CA PRO A 38 -0.08 5.17 -4.48
C PRO A 38 0.59 3.93 -5.07
N SER A 39 1.07 4.05 -6.31
CA SER A 39 1.90 3.00 -6.89
C SER A 39 3.18 2.86 -6.07
N PRO A 40 3.60 1.64 -5.69
CA PRO A 40 4.90 1.44 -5.09
C PRO A 40 5.99 1.98 -6.03
N ARG A 41 6.91 2.76 -5.47
CA ARG A 41 8.06 3.33 -6.19
C ARG A 41 9.30 3.15 -5.35
N ILE A 42 10.37 2.66 -5.96
CA ILE A 42 11.70 2.63 -5.35
C ILE A 42 12.24 4.06 -5.40
N LYS A 43 12.44 4.68 -4.25
CA LYS A 43 12.94 6.06 -4.13
C LYS A 43 14.46 6.12 -3.97
N VAL A 44 15.02 5.11 -3.33
CA VAL A 44 16.44 4.99 -3.05
C VAL A 44 16.88 3.57 -3.32
N ASN A 45 18.00 3.42 -4.01
CA ASN A 45 18.71 2.16 -4.07
C ASN A 45 19.80 2.22 -2.99
N ILE A 46 19.62 1.46 -1.92
CA ILE A 46 20.56 1.41 -0.80
C ILE A 46 21.81 0.56 -1.11
N TYR A 47 21.79 -0.17 -2.23
CA TYR A 47 22.93 -0.93 -2.74
C TYR A 47 23.73 -0.16 -3.79
N ASP A 48 23.37 1.09 -4.07
CA ASP A 48 24.08 1.92 -5.02
C ASP A 48 25.34 2.51 -4.36
N LEU A 49 26.52 2.21 -4.90
CA LEU A 49 27.79 2.72 -4.37
C LEU A 49 27.90 4.22 -4.69
N ARG A 50 27.58 5.07 -3.72
CA ARG A 50 27.81 6.51 -3.86
C ARG A 50 29.29 6.81 -3.69
N LYS A 51 29.83 7.78 -4.45
CA LYS A 51 31.24 8.19 -4.36
C LYS A 51 31.68 8.60 -2.95
N GLU A 52 30.74 9.02 -2.13
CA GLU A 52 30.93 9.46 -0.74
C GLU A 52 30.92 8.30 0.27
N ILE A 53 30.50 7.10 -0.13
CA ILE A 53 30.29 5.96 0.76
C ILE A 53 31.26 4.85 0.38
N SER A 54 32.13 4.45 1.31
CA SER A 54 33.22 3.49 1.06
C SER A 54 32.81 2.02 1.17
N TYR A 55 31.60 1.70 1.61
CA TYR A 55 31.09 0.32 1.67
C TYR A 55 29.57 0.24 1.51
N ILE A 56 29.10 -0.90 1.02
CA ILE A 56 27.67 -1.28 0.93
C ILE A 56 27.39 -2.33 2.00
N LEU A 57 26.19 -2.31 2.57
CA LEU A 57 25.67 -3.33 3.49
C LEU A 57 25.18 -4.59 2.75
#